data_AF-A0A7J4N3J8-F1
#
_entry.id   AF-A0A7J4N3J8-F1
#
_cell.length_a   1.000
_cell.length_b   1.000
_cell.length_c   1.000
_cell.angle_alpha   90.00
_cell.angle_beta   90.00
_cell.angle_gamma   90.00
#
_symmetry.space_group_name_H-M   'P 1'
#
loop_
_entity.id
_entity.type
_entity.pdbx_description
1 polymer ?
#
loop_
_entity_poly.entity_id
_entity_poly.type
_entity_poly.pdbx_seq_one_letter_code
_entity_poly.pdbx_strand_id
1 'polypeptide(L)' 'EAMRIVEAMGGSLEAYYWSFGEMDFMMIADIPQAMAVKFSLHVGASGVFNGKLTPLITVEDMDQATSTELPSMSLPGE' A
#
# COMPACT_ATOMS: atom_id res chain seq x y z
N GLU A 1 -12.14 9.17 -11.31
CA GLU A 1 -12.27 7.71 -11.10
C GLU A 1 -11.63 7.24 -9.79
N ALA A 2 -10.34 7.51 -9.57
CA ALA A 2 -9.63 7.10 -8.34
C ALA A 2 -10.39 7.46 -7.05
N MET A 3 -10.82 8.71 -6.89
CA MET A 3 -11.63 9.15 -5.73
C MET A 3 -12.89 8.30 -5.53
N ARG A 4 -13.67 8.06 -6.59
CA ARG A 4 -14.90 7.25 -6.53
C ARG A 4 -14.61 5.81 -6.09
N ILE A 5 -13.52 5.22 -6.60
CA ILE A 5 -13.11 3.87 -6.23
C ILE A 5 -12.71 3.81 -4.75
N VAL A 6 -11.93 4.79 -4.29
CA VAL A 6 -11.48 4.90 -2.89
C VAL A 6 -12.69 5.07 -1.94
N GLU A 7 -13.63 5.95 -2.28
CA GLU A 7 -14.88 6.14 -1.53
C GLU A 7 -15.73 4.87 -1.49
N ALA A 8 -15.83 4.15 -2.61
CA ALA A 8 -16.55 2.87 -2.67
C ALA A 8 -15.90 1.77 -1.83
N MET A 9 -14.59 1.87 -1.55
CA MET A 9 -13.87 1.02 -0.62
C MET A 9 -14.00 1.46 0.84
N GLY A 10 -14.76 2.53 1.11
CA GLY A 10 -14.96 3.08 2.45
C GLY A 10 -13.81 3.95 2.95
N GLY A 11 -13.01 4.50 2.03
CA GLY A 11 -11.84 5.31 2.33
C GLY A 11 -11.95 6.75 1.84
N SER A 12 -10.83 7.48 1.93
CA SER A 12 -10.68 8.84 1.40
C SER A 12 -9.35 8.99 0.64
N LEU A 13 -9.37 9.82 -0.40
CA LEU A 13 -8.18 10.12 -1.21
C LEU A 13 -7.50 11.37 -0.64
N GLU A 14 -6.26 11.23 -0.17
CA GLU A 14 -5.48 12.34 0.38
C GLU A 14 -4.76 13.12 -0.72
N ALA A 15 -4.14 12.40 -1.66
CA ALA A 15 -3.36 13.00 -2.73
C ALA A 15 -3.34 12.11 -3.98
N TYR A 16 -3.21 12.75 -5.15
CA TYR A 16 -3.09 12.08 -6.43
C TYR A 16 -2.16 12.87 -7.35
N TYR A 17 -1.10 12.22 -7.83
CA TYR A 17 -0.08 12.83 -8.67
C TYR A 17 0.09 12.03 -9.95
N TRP A 18 0.07 12.72 -11.09
CA TRP A 18 0.58 12.14 -12.32
C TRP A 18 2.10 12.04 -12.25
N SER A 19 2.64 10.93 -12.72
CA SER A 19 4.08 10.71 -12.81
C SER A 19 4.48 10.44 -14.26
N PHE A 20 5.65 10.91 -14.63
CA PHE A 20 6.29 10.59 -15.90
C PHE A 20 7.50 9.71 -15.59
N GLY A 21 7.35 8.40 -15.68
CA GLY A 21 8.36 7.44 -15.25
C GLY A 21 7.88 5.98 -15.26
N GLU A 22 8.32 5.20 -14.28
CA GLU A 22 7.97 3.77 -14.15
C GLU A 22 6.46 3.53 -13.97
N MET A 23 5.77 4.47 -13.33
CA MET A 23 4.32 4.44 -13.09
C MET A 23 3.65 5.65 -13.74
N ASP A 24 2.38 5.48 -14.09
CA ASP A 24 1.57 6.57 -14.67
C ASP A 24 1.12 7.57 -13.60
N PHE A 25 0.87 7.10 -12.37
CA PHE A 25 0.47 7.95 -11.26
C PHE A 25 0.83 7.33 -9.90
N MET A 26 0.81 8.18 -8.88
CA MET A 26 0.89 7.78 -7.47
C MET A 26 -0.25 8.43 -6.70
N MET A 27 -0.84 7.70 -5.77
CA MET A 27 -1.89 8.23 -4.89
C MET A 27 -1.66 7.82 -3.45
N ILE A 28 -2.08 8.69 -2.53
CA ILE A 28 -2.14 8.41 -1.09
C ILE A 28 -3.61 8.41 -0.72
N ALA A 29 -4.05 7.36 -0.06
CA ALA A 29 -5.44 7.18 0.34
C ALA A 29 -5.50 6.45 1.68
N ASP A 30 -6.42 6.89 2.53
CA ASP A 30 -6.79 6.20 3.76
C ASP A 30 -7.93 5.22 3.44
N ILE A 31 -7.66 3.92 3.58
CA ILE A 31 -8.58 2.84 3.22
C ILE A 31 -8.47 1.74 4.28
N PRO A 32 -9.59 1.09 4.69
CA PRO A 32 -9.53 -0.05 5.58
C PRO A 32 -8.54 -1.12 5.10
N GLN A 33 -7.64 -1.57 5.98
CA GLN A 33 -6.54 -2.48 5.63
C GLN A 33 -6.99 -3.73 4.87
N ALA A 34 -8.05 -4.39 5.34
CA ALA A 34 -8.59 -5.58 4.69
C ALA A 34 -9.07 -5.31 3.25
N MET A 35 -9.62 -4.11 2.99
CA MET A 35 -10.04 -3.69 1.66
C MET A 35 -8.84 -3.39 0.77
N ALA A 36 -7.81 -2.70 1.28
CA ALA A 36 -6.57 -2.43 0.54
C ALA A 36 -5.89 -3.75 0.12
N VAL A 37 -5.79 -4.73 1.02
CA VAL A 37 -5.24 -6.06 0.71
C VAL A 37 -6.07 -6.77 -0.38
N LYS A 38 -7.39 -6.81 -0.23
CA LYS A 38 -8.28 -7.44 -1.23
C LYS A 38 -8.18 -6.77 -2.59
N PHE A 39 -8.09 -5.43 -2.61
CA PHE A 39 -7.91 -4.66 -3.83
C PHE A 39 -6.57 -5.00 -4.51
N SER A 40 -5.47 -5.05 -3.76
CA SER A 40 -4.15 -5.45 -4.30
C SER A 40 -4.17 -6.84 -4.93
N LEU A 41 -4.83 -7.81 -4.30
CA LEU A 41 -4.95 -9.17 -4.84
C LEU A 41 -5.81 -9.20 -6.11
N HIS A 42 -6.95 -8.51 -6.10
CA HIS A 42 -7.84 -8.44 -7.26
C HIS A 42 -7.16 -7.79 -8.47
N VAL A 43 -6.49 -6.67 -8.23
CA VAL A 43 -5.72 -5.93 -9.23
C VAL A 43 -4.57 -6.78 -9.79
N GLY A 44 -3.76 -7.39 -8.91
CA GLY A 44 -2.65 -8.25 -9.32
C GLY A 44 -3.11 -9.47 -10.13
N ALA A 45 -4.26 -10.06 -9.78
CA ALA A 45 -4.84 -11.18 -10.52
C ALA A 45 -5.44 -10.78 -11.88
N SER A 46 -5.80 -9.51 -12.08
CA SER A 46 -6.45 -9.05 -13.31
C SER A 46 -5.51 -9.03 -14.51
N GLY A 47 -4.20 -8.81 -14.30
CA GLY A 47 -3.22 -8.60 -15.37
C GLY A 47 -3.39 -7.30 -16.17
N VAL A 48 -4.44 -6.51 -15.87
CA VAL A 48 -4.77 -5.26 -16.59
C VAL A 48 -4.08 -4.04 -15.97
N PHE A 49 -3.74 -4.12 -14.68
CA PHE A 49 -3.10 -3.04 -13.95
C PHE A 49 -1.94 -3.57 -13.12
N ASN A 50 -0.77 -2.95 -13.26
CA ASN A 50 0.40 -3.24 -12.45
C ASN A 50 0.58 -2.11 -11.44
N GLY A 51 0.05 -2.33 -10.23
CA GLY A 51 0.14 -1.39 -9.12
C GLY A 51 1.01 -1.93 -8.01
N LYS A 52 1.82 -1.07 -7.41
CA LYS A 52 2.46 -1.35 -6.12
C LYS A 52 1.58 -0.77 -5.01
N LEU A 53 1.09 -1.62 -4.13
CA LEU A 53 0.46 -1.19 -2.89
C LEU A 53 1.53 -1.11 -1.80
N THR A 54 1.73 0.08 -1.25
CA THR A 54 2.71 0.33 -0.18
C THR A 54 1.97 0.84 1.05
N PRO A 55 1.74 0.00 2.06
CA PRO A 55 1.21 0.46 3.34
C PRO A 55 2.12 1.51 3.96
N LEU A 56 1.56 2.65 4.33
CA LEU A 56 2.26 3.66 5.11
C LEU A 56 2.07 3.34 6.60
N ILE A 57 3.12 3.56 7.39
CA ILE A 57 3.09 3.39 8.83
C ILE A 57 3.22 4.74 9.52
N THR A 58 2.71 4.83 10.74
CA THR A 58 2.85 6.04 11.55
C THR A 58 4.27 6.20 12.07
N VAL A 59 4.59 7.39 12.59
CA VAL A 59 5.88 7.62 13.26
C VAL A 59 5.98 6.70 14.49
N GLU A 60 4.89 6.54 15.22
CA GLU A 60 4.79 5.69 16.40
C GLU A 60 5.05 4.21 16.07
N ASP A 61 4.51 3.71 14.95
CA ASP A 61 4.77 2.34 14.49
C ASP A 61 6.25 2.14 14.12
N MET A 62 6.88 3.15 13.51
CA MET A 62 8.31 3.13 13.19
C MET A 62 9.18 3.10 14.45
N ASP A 63 8.84 3.92 15.45
CA ASP A 63 9.55 3.96 16.73
C ASP A 63 9.45 2.61 17.47
N GLN A 64 8.26 2.00 17.46
CA GLN A 64 8.06 0.65 18.00
C GLN A 64 8.88 -0.40 17.25
N ALA A 65 8.91 -0.33 15.91
CA ALA A 65 9.66 -1.26 15.08
C ALA A 65 11.16 -1.21 15.35
N THR A 66 11.73 -0.01 15.47
CA THR A 66 13.18 0.19 15.73
C THR A 66 13.60 -0.16 17.15
N SER A 67 12.66 -0.14 18.10
CA SER A 67 12.89 -0.51 19.50
C SER A 67 12.72 -2.02 19.78
N THR A 68 12.25 -2.79 18.79
CA THR A 68 12.03 -4.23 18.92
C THR A 68 13.31 -5.00 18.58
N GLU A 69 13.64 -6.04 19.35
CA GLU A 69 14.74 -6.94 19.01
C GLU A 69 14.31 -8.04 18.03
N LEU A 70 15.15 -8.29 17.02
CA LEU A 70 14.97 -9.41 16.12
C LEU A 70 15.40 -10.71 16.81
N PRO A 71 14.62 -11.81 16.70
CA PRO A 71 15.07 -13.10 17.16
C PRO A 71 16.27 -13.59 16.32
N SER A 72 17.12 -14.44 16.92
CA SER A 72 18.17 -15.13 16.16
C SER A 72 17.52 -16.00 15.08
N MET A 73 17.79 -15.66 13.82
CA MET A 73 17.24 -16.33 12.63
C MET A 73 18.26 -16.25 11.49
N SER A 74 18.32 -17.31 10.68
CA SER A 74 19.00 -17.30 9.37
C SER A 74 18.05 -16.83 8.29
N LEU A 75 18.55 -16.10 7.30
CA LEU A 75 17.70 -15.63 6.22
C LEU A 75 17.25 -16.81 5.34
N PRO A 76 16.01 -16.81 4.82
CA PRO A 76 15.59 -17.81 3.87
C PRO A 76 16.51 -17.79 2.64
N GLY A 77 17.23 -18.88 2.39
CA GLY A 77 18.17 -19.00 1.27
C GLY A 77 19.65 -18.75 1.63
N GLU A 78 19.98 -18.48 2.89
CA GLU A 78 21.33 -18.72 3.45
C GLU A 78 21.57 -20.20 3.76
#